data_AF-A0A969LMZ1-F1
#
_entry.id   AF-A0A969LMZ1-F1
#
_cell.length_a   1.000
_cell.length_b   1.000
_cell.length_c   1.000
_cell.angle_alpha   90.00
_cell.angle_beta   90.00
_cell.angle_gamma   90.00
#
_symmetry.space_group_name_H-M   'P 1'
#
loop_
_entity.id
_entity.type
_entity.pdbx_description
1 polymer ?
#
loop_
_entity_poly.entity_id
_entity_poly.type
_entity_poly.pdbx_seq_one_letter_code
_entity_poly.pdbx_strand_id
1 'polypeptide(L)' 'MGEKGGDPRALYQSLTQKLAKVPDDAVLYPGHLYAPEPSAKMGETRRSNAVFKPKSESEWLQMFGG' A
#
# COMPACT_ATOMS: atom_id res chain seq x y z
N MET A 1 11.73 -9.03 25.40
CA MET A 1 12.45 -8.89 24.11
C MET A 1 11.43 -8.32 23.14
N GLY A 2 11.39 -6.99 23.02
CA GLY A 2 10.27 -6.27 22.39
C GLY A 2 10.28 -6.36 20.87
N GLU A 3 9.09 -6.52 20.31
CA GLU A 3 8.77 -6.71 18.90
C GLU A 3 9.38 -5.61 18.01
N LYS A 4 10.35 -5.98 17.16
CA LYS A 4 10.84 -5.12 16.07
C LYS A 4 10.17 -5.54 14.76
N GLY A 5 8.88 -5.21 14.62
CA GLY A 5 8.10 -5.38 13.40
C GLY A 5 7.02 -4.30 13.33
N GLY A 6 6.65 -3.87 12.12
CA GLY A 6 5.49 -3.01 11.94
C GLY A 6 4.20 -3.82 12.07
N ASP A 7 3.12 -3.22 12.59
CA ASP A 7 1.80 -3.87 12.66
C ASP A 7 1.16 -3.93 11.25
N PRO A 8 0.97 -5.14 10.68
CA PRO A 8 0.37 -5.29 9.36
C PRO A 8 -1.05 -4.74 9.27
N ARG A 9 -1.81 -4.79 10.37
CA ARG A 9 -3.16 -4.21 10.43
C ARG A 9 -3.11 -2.69 10.33
N ALA A 10 -2.18 -2.06 11.06
CA ALA A 10 -1.96 -0.62 10.95
C ALA A 10 -1.52 -0.21 9.53
N LEU A 11 -0.74 -1.05 8.85
CA LEU A 11 -0.35 -0.82 7.45
C LEU A 11 -1.56 -0.95 6.51
N TYR A 12 -2.38 -1.98 6.64
CA TYR A 12 -3.63 -2.13 5.88
C TYR A 12 -4.53 -0.90 6.01
N GLN A 13 -4.73 -0.41 7.24
CA GLN A 13 -5.54 0.79 7.49
C GLN A 13 -4.92 2.03 6.85
N SER A 14 -3.60 2.18 6.90
CA SER A 14 -2.90 3.30 6.27
C SER A 14 -3.05 3.28 4.75
N LEU A 15 -2.93 2.11 4.12
CA LEU A 15 -3.11 1.94 2.68
C LEU A 15 -4.55 2.21 2.25
N THR A 16 -5.55 1.67 2.96
CA THR A 16 -6.96 1.69 2.52
C THR A 16 -7.73 2.93 2.99
N GLN A 17 -7.44 3.47 4.17
CA GLN A 17 -8.21 4.56 4.75
C GLN A 17 -7.57 5.93 4.54
N LYS A 18 -6.28 5.99 4.21
CA LYS A 18 -5.54 7.23 3.97
C LYS A 18 -5.05 7.30 2.52
N LEU A 19 -4.12 6.42 2.13
CA LEU A 19 -3.48 6.51 0.82
C LEU A 19 -4.47 6.28 -0.32
N ALA A 20 -5.38 5.31 -0.19
CA ALA A 20 -6.42 5.04 -1.18
C ALA A 20 -7.50 6.13 -1.29
N LYS A 21 -7.45 7.22 -0.51
CA LYS A 21 -8.33 8.39 -0.68
C LYS A 21 -7.66 9.53 -1.43
N VAL A 22 -6.36 9.43 -1.70
CA VAL A 22 -5.64 10.46 -2.47
C VAL A 22 -6.20 10.48 -3.91
N PRO A 23 -6.41 11.67 -4.51
CA PRO A 23 -6.90 11.81 -5.88
C PRO A 23 -6.06 11.02 -6.90
N ASP A 24 -6.71 10.54 -7.98
CA ASP A 24 -6.06 9.72 -9.02
C ASP A 24 -4.93 10.44 -9.77
N ASP A 25 -5.04 11.76 -9.89
CA ASP A 25 -4.12 12.64 -10.61
C ASP A 25 -2.87 13.01 -9.80
N ALA A 26 -2.89 12.80 -8.48
CA ALA A 26 -1.73 13.01 -7.63
C ALA A 26 -0.58 12.06 -8.01
N VAL A 27 0.64 12.57 -8.02
CA VAL A 27 1.85 11.79 -8.28
C VAL A 27 2.38 11.21 -6.97
N LEU A 28 2.54 9.89 -6.94
CA LEU A 28 3.13 9.16 -5.83
C LEU A 28 4.65 9.05 -6.01
N TYR A 29 5.39 9.56 -5.02
CA TYR A 29 6.84 9.41 -4.91
C TYR A 29 7.16 8.39 -3.82
N PRO A 30 7.81 7.26 -4.13
CA PRO A 30 8.13 6.24 -3.14
C PRO A 30 9.35 6.63 -2.31
N GLY A 31 9.42 6.16 -1.05
CA GLY A 31 10.60 6.34 -0.20
C GLY A 31 11.81 5.50 -0.62
N HIS A 32 11.57 4.38 -1.31
CA HIS A 32 12.61 3.51 -1.89
C HIS A 32 12.18 3.12 -3.30
N LEU A 33 13.12 3.11 -4.25
CA LEU A 33 12.85 2.85 -5.66
C LEU A 33 13.45 1.50 -6.09
N TYR A 34 12.57 0.55 -6.42
CA TYR A 34 12.94 -0.77 -6.96
C TYR A 34 12.37 -1.01 -8.37
N ALA A 35 11.89 0.06 -9.03
CA ALA A 35 11.33 0.04 -10.37
C ALA A 35 12.10 1.03 -11.28
N PRO A 36 12.02 0.90 -12.61
CA PRO A 36 12.62 1.87 -13.53
C PRO A 36 12.01 3.27 -13.40
N GLU A 37 10.69 3.36 -13.23
CA GLU A 37 9.97 4.61 -13.13
C GLU A 37 10.06 5.19 -11.71
N PRO A 38 10.53 6.44 -11.53
CA PRO A 38 10.77 7.01 -10.21
C PRO A 38 9.49 7.43 -9.46
N SER A 39 8.36 7.49 -10.17
CA SER A 39 7.05 7.89 -9.63
C SER A 39 5.93 7.44 -10.57
N ALA A 40 4.70 7.39 -10.07
CA ALA A 40 3.51 7.09 -10.88
C ALA A 40 2.29 7.83 -10.33
N LYS A 41 1.23 7.97 -11.12
CA LYS A 41 -0.04 8.52 -10.63
C LYS A 41 -0.70 7.56 -9.64
N MET A 42 -1.31 8.10 -8.60
CA MET A 42 -2.03 7.31 -7.58
C MET A 42 -3.09 6.40 -8.18
N GLY A 43 -3.80 6.85 -9.23
CA GLY A 43 -4.79 6.02 -9.91
C GLY A 43 -4.18 4.83 -10.64
N GLU A 44 -3.03 5.01 -11.29
CA GLU A 44 -2.30 3.91 -11.94
C GLU A 44 -1.78 2.92 -10.90
N THR A 45 -1.16 3.43 -9.83
CA THR A 45 -0.68 2.61 -8.71
C THR A 45 -1.79 1.79 -8.08
N ARG A 46 -2.97 2.37 -7.81
CA ARG A 46 -4.11 1.61 -7.24
C ARG A 46 -4.59 0.49 -8.14
N ARG A 47 -4.60 0.71 -9.46
CA ARG A 47 -5.07 -0.28 -10.43
C ARG A 47 -4.10 -1.44 -10.60
N SER A 48 -2.79 -1.16 -10.61
CA SER A 48 -1.77 -2.17 -10.93
C SER A 48 -1.17 -2.87 -9.71
N ASN A 49 -1.06 -2.17 -8.58
CA ASN A 49 -0.34 -2.69 -7.41
C ASN A 49 -1.17 -3.74 -6.66
N ALA A 50 -0.58 -4.92 -6.47
CA ALA A 50 -1.22 -6.06 -5.81
C ALA A 50 -1.69 -5.76 -4.37
N VAL A 51 -1.06 -4.81 -3.67
CA VAL A 51 -1.43 -4.45 -2.30
C VAL A 51 -2.84 -3.84 -2.17
N PHE A 52 -3.42 -3.37 -3.29
CA PHE A 52 -4.78 -2.83 -3.35
C PHE A 52 -5.81 -3.82 -3.92
N LYS A 53 -5.40 -5.05 -4.28
CA LYS A 53 -6.32 -6.06 -4.81
C LYS A 53 -7.29 -6.64 -3.75
N PRO A 54 -6.83 -7.01 -2.53
CA PRO A 54 -7.70 -7.58 -1.51
C PRO A 54 -8.88 -6.67 -1.16
N LYS A 55 -10.03 -7.27 -0.87
CA LYS A 55 -11.29 -6.57 -0.57
C LYS A 55 -11.63 -6.55 0.92
N SER A 56 -10.83 -7.22 1.75
CA SER A 56 -11.01 -7.24 3.20
C SER A 56 -9.68 -7.23 3.95
N GLU A 57 -9.71 -6.80 5.21
CA GLU A 57 -8.53 -6.86 6.10
C GLU A 57 -8.04 -8.31 6.25
N SER A 58 -8.96 -9.27 6.39
CA SER A 58 -8.59 -10.68 6.55
C SER A 58 -7.88 -11.25 5.32
N GLU A 59 -8.35 -10.94 4.11
CA GLU A 59 -7.69 -11.35 2.87
C GLU A 59 -6.31 -10.68 2.73
N TRP A 60 -6.24 -9.40 3.08
CA TRP A 60 -4.98 -8.67 3.05
C TRP A 60 -3.95 -9.25 4.03
N LEU A 61 -4.36 -9.55 5.26
CA LEU A 61 -3.50 -10.18 6.27
C LEU A 61 -3.07 -11.59 5.88
N GLN A 62 -3.91 -12.36 5.17
CA GLN A 62 -3.51 -13.66 4.64
C GLN A 62 -2.39 -13.53 3.59
N MET A 63 -2.37 -12.45 2.81
CA MET A 63 -1.38 -12.24 1.75
C MET A 63 -0.12 -11.50 2.22
N PHE A 64 -0.24 -10.60 3.19
CA PHE A 64 0.80 -9.62 3.54
C PHE A 64 1.05 -9.50 5.06
N GLY A 65 0.37 -10.30 5.89
CA GLY A 65 0.41 -10.21 7.35
C GLY A 65 1.66 -10.79 8.02
N GLY A 66 2.42 -11.63 7.33
CA GLY A 66 3.57 -12.37 7.89
C GLY A 66 3.22 -13.77 8.35
#